data_AF-Q6D5B4-F1
#
_entry.id   AF-Q6D5B4-F1
#
_cell.length_a   1.000
_cell.length_b   1.000
_cell.length_c   1.000
_cell.angle_alpha   90.00
_cell.angle_beta   90.00
_cell.angle_gamma   90.00
#
_symmetry.space_group_name_H-M   'P 1'
#
loop_
_entity.id
_entity.type
_entity.pdbx_description
1 polymer ?
#
loop_
_entity_poly.entity_id
_entity_poly.type
_entity_poly.pdbx_seq_one_letter_code
_entity_poly.pdbx_strand_id
1 'polypeptide(L)'
;MQLERQTTSGLKLTADPNKTTTVLGTFKDDTGAIINELKLPKSTDFGAKKGGFNLLNTPDELYNNPTQFWSEYNKPWLDSAISRNDPIVLATKPSDVNLYRINHETGRKEMTGFGREYNYLLENGYTFDNKSMKMIKGK
;
A
#
# COMPACT_ATOMS: atom_id res chain seq x y z
N MET A 1 -2.31 9.22 -15.23
CA MET A 1 -3.48 8.37 -14.95
C MET A 1 -4.19 8.90 -13.70
N GLN A 2 -5.52 8.79 -13.61
CA GLN A 2 -6.30 9.23 -12.44
C GLN A 2 -7.46 8.25 -12.18
N LEU A 3 -7.85 8.08 -10.92
CA LEU A 3 -9.07 7.38 -10.54
C LEU A 3 -10.29 8.31 -10.57
N GLU A 4 -11.42 7.76 -10.99
CA GLU A 4 -12.71 8.44 -10.91
C GLU A 4 -13.32 8.35 -9.51
N ARG A 5 -13.07 7.24 -8.78
CA ARG A 5 -13.54 7.08 -7.41
C ARG A 5 -12.82 7.99 -6.41
N GLN A 6 -13.52 8.30 -5.32
CA GLN A 6 -12.92 8.81 -4.09
C GLN A 6 -12.60 7.63 -3.17
N THR A 7 -11.37 7.59 -2.65
CA THR A 7 -10.96 6.58 -1.67
C THR A 7 -11.52 6.90 -0.28
N THR A 8 -11.51 5.95 0.66
CA THR A 8 -12.03 6.16 2.02
C THR A 8 -11.22 7.18 2.82
N SER A 9 -9.96 7.42 2.44
CA SER A 9 -9.18 8.57 2.94
C SER A 9 -9.66 9.93 2.44
N GLY A 10 -10.60 9.96 1.48
CA GLY A 10 -11.03 11.16 0.78
C GLY A 10 -10.15 11.53 -0.41
N LEU A 11 -9.08 10.78 -0.69
CA LEU A 11 -8.14 11.10 -1.75
C LEU A 11 -8.68 10.70 -3.13
N LYS A 12 -8.62 11.62 -4.09
CA LYS A 12 -8.74 11.32 -5.53
C LYS A 12 -7.34 10.99 -6.06
N LEU A 13 -7.08 9.72 -6.35
CA LEU A 13 -5.76 9.24 -6.74
C LEU A 13 -5.39 9.74 -8.13
N THR A 14 -4.31 10.50 -8.23
CA THR A 14 -3.70 10.92 -9.50
C THR A 14 -2.25 10.46 -9.52
N ALA A 15 -1.87 9.70 -10.54
CA ALA A 15 -0.50 9.25 -10.73
C ALA A 15 0.39 10.41 -11.19
N ASP A 16 1.61 10.46 -10.66
CA ASP A 16 2.66 11.34 -11.16
C ASP A 16 2.99 10.95 -12.62
N PRO A 17 2.90 11.88 -13.60
CA PRO A 17 3.16 11.58 -15.00
C PRO A 17 4.61 11.14 -15.28
N ASN A 18 5.54 11.50 -14.40
CA ASN A 18 6.98 11.28 -14.55
C ASN A 18 7.52 10.16 -13.68
N LYS A 19 6.73 9.64 -12.74
CA LYS A 19 7.15 8.63 -11.76
C LYS A 19 6.13 7.50 -11.63
N THR A 20 6.52 6.45 -10.91
CA THR A 20 5.58 5.44 -10.41
C THR A 20 4.93 5.98 -9.15
N THR A 21 3.61 5.94 -9.04
CA THR A 21 2.91 6.28 -7.78
C THR A 21 2.55 5.01 -7.04
N THR A 22 3.14 4.79 -5.87
CA THR A 22 2.91 3.59 -5.06
C THR A 22 1.73 3.81 -4.12
N VAL A 23 0.74 2.91 -4.16
CA VAL A 23 -0.53 3.01 -3.43
C VAL A 23 -0.61 1.93 -2.36
N LEU A 24 -0.80 2.33 -1.11
CA LEU A 24 -1.05 1.44 0.02
C LEU A 24 -2.48 1.65 0.56
N GLY A 25 -3.01 0.64 1.24
CA GLY A 25 -4.32 0.69 1.89
C GLY A 25 -4.82 -0.70 2.21
N THR A 26 -6.02 -0.79 2.77
CA THR A 26 -6.65 -2.10 3.05
C THR A 26 -7.40 -2.58 1.81
N PHE A 27 -7.43 -3.91 1.60
CA PHE A 27 -8.17 -4.51 0.50
C PHE A 27 -9.67 -4.26 0.57
N LYS A 28 -10.22 -4.42 1.77
CA LYS A 28 -11.66 -4.29 2.04
C LYS A 28 -12.17 -2.86 1.79
N ASP A 29 -11.38 -1.85 2.16
CA ASP A 29 -11.87 -0.47 2.10
C ASP A 29 -11.58 0.17 0.74
N ASP A 30 -10.36 0.00 0.20
CA ASP A 30 -9.93 0.72 -1.00
C ASP A 30 -9.22 -0.12 -2.06
N THR A 31 -8.19 -0.90 -1.69
CA THR A 31 -7.27 -1.43 -2.71
C THR A 31 -7.92 -2.46 -3.62
N GLY A 32 -8.88 -3.27 -3.13
CA GLY A 32 -9.64 -4.18 -3.98
C GLY A 32 -10.49 -3.45 -5.03
N ALA A 33 -11.10 -2.33 -4.64
CA ALA A 33 -11.93 -1.56 -5.55
C ALA A 33 -11.10 -0.73 -6.55
N ILE A 34 -9.90 -0.28 -6.15
CA ILE A 34 -8.90 0.34 -7.04
C ILE A 34 -8.40 -0.67 -8.08
N ILE A 35 -8.07 -1.90 -7.65
CA ILE A 35 -7.66 -2.99 -8.56
C ILE A 35 -8.74 -3.23 -9.62
N ASN A 36 -10.01 -3.29 -9.21
CA ASN A 36 -11.13 -3.53 -10.12
C ASN A 36 -11.34 -2.38 -11.12
N GLU A 37 -11.31 -1.13 -10.65
CA GLU A 37 -11.51 0.05 -11.51
C GLU A 37 -10.41 0.17 -12.58
N LEU A 38 -9.16 -0.02 -12.17
CA LEU A 38 -7.99 0.09 -13.06
C LEU A 38 -7.69 -1.19 -13.83
N LYS A 39 -8.40 -2.29 -13.54
CA LYS A 39 -8.14 -3.63 -14.06
C LYS A 39 -6.67 -4.04 -13.87
N LEU A 40 -6.12 -3.77 -12.69
CA LEU A 40 -4.72 -4.11 -12.38
C LEU A 40 -4.58 -5.64 -12.35
N PRO A 41 -3.70 -6.23 -13.18
CA PRO A 41 -3.51 -7.67 -13.18
C PRO A 41 -2.85 -8.11 -11.87
N LYS A 42 -3.08 -9.38 -11.51
CA LYS A 42 -2.26 -10.05 -10.51
C LYS A 42 -0.85 -10.24 -11.06
N SER A 43 0.19 -9.85 -10.32
CA SER A 43 1.57 -9.88 -10.79
C SER A 43 2.58 -9.84 -9.64
N THR A 44 3.78 -10.37 -9.91
CA THR A 44 4.98 -10.19 -9.08
C THR A 44 5.96 -9.16 -9.68
N ASP A 45 5.58 -8.50 -10.78
CA ASP A 45 6.32 -7.37 -11.34
C ASP A 45 6.09 -6.10 -10.49
N PHE A 46 7.04 -5.85 -9.60
CA PHE A 46 7.11 -4.65 -8.76
C PHE A 46 7.86 -3.50 -9.40
N GLY A 47 8.18 -3.61 -10.69
CA GLY A 47 8.93 -2.63 -11.48
C GLY A 47 8.26 -1.27 -11.59
N ALA A 48 8.99 -0.34 -12.23
CA ALA A 48 8.52 1.01 -12.43
C ALA A 48 7.33 1.05 -13.40
N LYS A 49 6.30 1.83 -13.05
CA LYS A 49 5.09 2.08 -13.86
C LYS A 49 4.95 3.58 -14.05
N LYS A 50 5.84 4.17 -14.87
CA LYS A 50 5.89 5.63 -15.11
C LYS A 50 4.53 6.15 -15.58
N GLY A 51 4.01 7.19 -14.93
CA GLY A 51 2.69 7.75 -15.26
C GLY A 51 1.51 6.97 -14.67
N GLY A 52 1.80 5.90 -13.92
CA GLY A 52 0.82 4.95 -13.41
C GLY A 52 0.97 4.59 -11.95
N PHE A 53 0.11 3.66 -11.50
CA PHE A 53 0.03 3.20 -10.13
C PHE A 53 0.76 1.88 -9.95
N ASN A 54 1.42 1.72 -8.81
CA ASN A 54 1.92 0.44 -8.33
C ASN A 54 1.22 0.10 -7.01
N LEU A 55 0.52 -1.04 -7.00
CA LEU A 55 -0.27 -1.52 -5.87
C LEU A 55 0.00 -3.03 -5.78
N LEU A 56 0.33 -3.51 -4.58
CA LEU A 56 0.64 -4.92 -4.39
C LEU A 56 -0.60 -5.79 -4.64
N ASN A 57 -0.57 -6.56 -5.73
CA ASN A 57 -1.65 -7.45 -6.13
C ASN A 57 -1.04 -8.74 -6.68
N THR A 58 -0.55 -9.61 -5.80
CA THR A 58 0.03 -10.89 -6.21
C THR A 58 -1.08 -11.92 -6.52
N PRO A 59 -0.76 -12.99 -7.26
CA PRO A 59 -1.62 -14.17 -7.32
C PRO A 59 -1.94 -14.72 -5.92
N ASP A 60 -3.17 -15.23 -5.72
CA ASP A 60 -3.66 -15.62 -4.39
C ASP A 60 -2.96 -16.88 -3.88
N GLU A 61 -2.61 -17.79 -4.78
CA GLU A 61 -1.89 -19.04 -4.53
C GLU A 61 -0.48 -18.85 -3.95
N LEU A 62 0.07 -17.62 -4.03
CA LEU A 62 1.37 -17.28 -3.46
C LEU A 62 1.31 -16.95 -1.97
N TYR A 63 0.11 -16.78 -1.41
CA TYR A 63 -0.06 -16.54 0.01
C TYR A 63 -0.03 -17.87 0.79
N ASN A 64 1.03 -18.08 1.58
CA ASN A 64 1.10 -19.20 2.52
C ASN A 64 0.82 -18.75 3.95
N ASN A 65 1.52 -17.72 4.41
CA ASN A 65 1.33 -17.15 5.74
C ASN A 65 1.86 -15.70 5.79
N PRO A 66 1.49 -14.91 6.81
CA PRO A 66 1.88 -13.49 6.89
C PRO A 66 3.39 -13.23 6.95
N THR A 67 4.17 -14.15 7.52
CA THR A 67 5.63 -14.00 7.64
C THR A 67 6.30 -14.17 6.29
N GLN A 68 5.97 -15.25 5.58
CA GLN A 68 6.48 -15.52 4.24
C GLN A 68 6.04 -14.44 3.25
N PHE A 69 4.75 -14.08 3.26
CA PHE A 69 4.21 -13.12 2.32
C PHE A 69 4.89 -11.75 2.45
N TRP A 70 5.19 -11.35 3.70
CA TRP A 70 5.96 -10.15 3.95
C TRP A 70 7.39 -10.22 3.38
N SER A 71 8.13 -11.28 3.68
CA SER A 71 9.53 -11.40 3.28
C SER A 71 9.69 -11.49 1.76
N GLU A 72 8.75 -12.15 1.08
CA GLU A 72 8.87 -12.44 -0.34
C GLU A 72 8.20 -11.40 -1.24
N TYR A 73 7.16 -10.69 -0.75
CA TYR A 73 6.38 -9.78 -1.58
C TYR A 73 6.28 -8.35 -1.03
N ASN A 74 5.71 -8.14 0.17
CA ASN A 74 5.50 -6.76 0.65
C ASN A 74 6.83 -6.00 0.80
N LYS A 75 7.83 -6.62 1.43
CA LYS A 75 9.10 -5.96 1.70
C LYS A 75 9.87 -5.65 0.39
N PRO A 76 10.09 -6.60 -0.54
CA PRO A 76 10.75 -6.28 -1.82
C PRO A 76 10.00 -5.25 -2.66
N TRP A 77 8.67 -5.27 -2.63
CA TRP A 77 7.84 -4.27 -3.30
C TRP A 77 8.04 -2.87 -2.72
N LEU A 78 8.02 -2.73 -1.38
CA LEU A 78 8.27 -1.44 -0.71
C LEU A 78 9.72 -0.98 -0.87
N ASP A 79 10.70 -1.87 -0.77
CA ASP A 79 12.11 -1.57 -1.01
C ASP A 79 12.31 -0.98 -2.41
N SER A 80 11.62 -1.55 -3.40
CA SER A 80 11.64 -1.06 -4.78
C SER A 80 11.01 0.34 -4.89
N ALA A 81 9.89 0.59 -4.21
CA ALA A 81 9.26 1.92 -4.18
C ALA A 81 10.16 2.98 -3.50
N ILE A 82 10.81 2.62 -2.39
CA ILE A 82 11.73 3.49 -1.66
C ILE A 82 12.97 3.79 -2.51
N SER A 83 13.56 2.77 -3.14
CA SER A 83 14.73 2.89 -4.02
C SER A 83 14.48 3.84 -5.20
N ARG A 84 13.30 3.74 -5.82
CA ARG A 84 12.88 4.63 -6.92
C ARG A 84 12.46 6.03 -6.46
N ASN A 85 12.33 6.26 -5.15
CA ASN A 85 11.77 7.47 -4.59
C ASN A 85 10.38 7.80 -5.17
N ASP A 86 9.54 6.77 -5.22
CA ASP A 86 8.15 6.86 -5.67
C ASP A 86 7.36 7.79 -4.72
N PRO A 87 6.40 8.60 -5.21
CA PRO A 87 5.34 9.12 -4.37
C PRO A 87 4.54 7.97 -3.76
N ILE A 88 4.52 7.88 -2.43
CA ILE A 88 3.77 6.86 -1.70
C ILE A 88 2.50 7.49 -1.12
N VAL A 89 1.35 7.01 -1.57
CA VAL A 89 0.02 7.53 -1.20
C VAL A 89 -0.77 6.46 -0.44
N LEU A 90 -1.53 6.89 0.57
CA LEU A 90 -2.37 6.01 1.37
C LEU A 90 -3.83 6.20 0.96
N ALA A 91 -4.38 5.23 0.22
CA ALA A 91 -5.78 5.22 -0.20
C ALA A 91 -6.72 5.09 1.02
N THR A 92 -6.28 4.31 2.01
CA THR A 92 -6.97 4.15 3.29
C THR A 92 -6.25 4.95 4.37
N LYS A 93 -7.00 5.66 5.22
CA LYS A 93 -6.39 6.42 6.32
C LYS A 93 -5.73 5.47 7.35
N PRO A 94 -4.46 5.70 7.74
CA PRO A 94 -3.79 4.88 8.74
C PRO A 94 -4.33 5.22 10.13
N SER A 95 -5.32 4.45 10.58
CA SER A 95 -5.92 4.55 11.91
C SER A 95 -5.83 3.19 12.60
N ASP A 96 -6.03 3.17 13.92
CA ASP A 96 -5.89 1.95 14.72
C ASP A 96 -6.70 0.76 14.17
N VAL A 97 -7.92 1.03 13.70
CA VAL A 97 -8.85 0.04 13.14
C VAL A 97 -8.39 -0.58 11.82
N ASN A 98 -7.49 0.09 11.09
CA ASN A 98 -7.00 -0.36 9.78
C ASN A 98 -5.56 -0.89 9.87
N LEU A 99 -4.78 -0.38 10.84
CA LEU A 99 -3.41 -0.82 11.11
C LEU A 99 -3.35 -2.07 11.99
N TYR A 100 -4.40 -2.32 12.78
CA TYR A 100 -4.47 -3.45 13.69
C TYR A 100 -5.80 -4.20 13.57
N ARG A 101 -5.78 -5.48 13.97
CA ARG A 101 -6.95 -6.34 14.11
C ARG A 101 -6.87 -7.09 15.43
N ILE A 102 -8.00 -7.59 15.92
CA ILE A 102 -8.01 -8.57 16.99
C ILE A 102 -7.97 -9.96 16.36
N ASN A 103 -6.99 -10.77 16.75
CA ASN A 103 -6.98 -12.19 16.43
C ASN A 103 -8.05 -12.88 17.29
N HIS A 104 -9.09 -13.42 16.64
CA HIS A 104 -10.23 -14.02 17.34
C HIS A 104 -9.89 -15.37 18.01
N GLU A 105 -8.80 -16.03 17.63
CA GLU A 105 -8.34 -17.27 18.26
C GLU A 105 -7.57 -16.98 19.55
N THR A 106 -6.72 -15.94 19.55
CA THR A 106 -5.84 -15.62 20.69
C THR A 106 -6.32 -14.46 21.54
N GLY A 107 -7.30 -13.68 21.06
CA GLY A 107 -7.78 -12.44 21.68
C GLY A 107 -6.79 -11.26 21.59
N ARG A 108 -5.64 -11.44 20.91
CA ARG A 108 -4.56 -10.44 20.90
C ARG A 108 -4.74 -9.44 19.77
N LYS A 109 -4.33 -8.19 20.04
CA LYS A 109 -4.19 -7.17 19.01
C LYS A 109 -2.95 -7.45 18.17
N GLU A 110 -3.15 -7.61 16.86
CA GLU A 110 -2.11 -7.91 15.88
C GLU A 110 -2.09 -6.84 14.79
N MET A 111 -0.92 -6.58 14.23
CA MET A 111 -0.75 -5.65 13.11
C MET A 111 -1.28 -6.29 11.81
N THR A 112 -1.98 -5.52 10.99
CA THR A 112 -2.42 -5.95 9.65
C THR A 112 -1.27 -5.90 8.65
N GLY A 113 -1.46 -6.45 7.44
CA GLY A 113 -0.50 -6.27 6.34
C GLY A 113 -0.26 -4.79 6.04
N PHE A 114 -1.34 -4.00 5.91
CA PHE A 114 -1.26 -2.55 5.75
C PHE A 114 -0.57 -1.86 6.94
N GLY A 115 -0.85 -2.31 8.17
CA GLY A 115 -0.14 -1.83 9.36
C GLY A 115 1.35 -2.06 9.29
N ARG A 116 1.77 -3.23 8.81
CA ARG A 116 3.18 -3.61 8.67
C ARG A 116 3.88 -2.81 7.58
N GLU A 117 3.22 -2.58 6.46
CA GLU A 117 3.71 -1.70 5.38
C GLU A 117 3.89 -0.26 5.86
N TYR A 118 2.88 0.27 6.56
CA TYR A 118 2.92 1.60 7.14
C TYR A 118 4.08 1.74 8.14
N ASN A 119 4.20 0.80 9.09
CA ASN A 119 5.26 0.82 10.09
C ASN A 119 6.65 0.68 9.46
N TYR A 120 6.80 -0.15 8.42
CA TYR A 120 8.06 -0.29 7.70
C TYR A 120 8.51 1.02 7.04
N LEU A 121 7.57 1.80 6.50
CA LEU A 121 7.89 3.12 5.97
C LEU A 121 8.35 4.07 7.08
N LEU A 122 7.72 4.05 8.25
CA LEU A 122 8.18 4.83 9.42
C LEU A 122 9.61 4.46 9.82
N GLU A 123 9.90 3.16 9.91
CA GLU A 123 11.25 2.65 10.22
C GLU A 123 12.30 3.06 9.17
N ASN A 124 11.87 3.30 7.93
CA ASN A 124 12.72 3.79 6.83
C ASN A 124 12.72 5.32 6.69
N GLY A 125 12.36 6.04 7.77
CA GLY A 125 12.47 7.49 7.85
C GLY A 125 11.34 8.24 7.15
N TYR A 126 10.23 7.59 6.83
CA TYR A 126 9.04 8.29 6.35
C TYR A 126 8.19 8.79 7.51
N THR A 127 7.41 9.83 7.23
CA THR A 127 6.38 10.37 8.12
C THR A 127 5.07 10.49 7.36
N PHE A 128 3.95 10.26 8.05
CA PHE A 128 2.64 10.39 7.44
C PHE A 128 2.17 11.84 7.46
N ASP A 129 1.84 12.38 6.28
CA ASP A 129 1.15 13.67 6.14
C ASP A 129 -0.35 13.47 5.94
N ASN A 130 -1.12 13.76 6.99
CA ASN A 130 -2.58 13.65 6.98
C ASN A 130 -3.27 14.64 6.04
N LYS A 131 -2.60 15.73 5.60
CA LYS A 131 -3.22 16.67 4.65
C LYS A 131 -3.20 16.12 3.22
N SER A 132 -2.07 15.58 2.80
CA SER A 132 -1.92 15.01 1.44
C SER A 132 -2.20 13.52 1.36
N MET A 133 -2.38 12.84 2.50
CA MET A 133 -2.51 11.38 2.60
C MET A 133 -1.30 10.66 2.00
N LYS A 134 -0.09 11.18 2.24
CA LYS A 134 1.17 10.64 1.71
C LYS A 134 2.14 10.25 2.81
N MET A 135 3.02 9.31 2.48
CA MET A 135 4.23 9.06 3.26
C MET A 135 5.35 9.93 2.68
N ILE A 136 5.90 10.83 3.50
CA ILE A 136 6.95 11.77 3.12
C ILE A 136 8.25 11.33 3.76
N LYS A 137 9.28 11.09 2.94
CA LYS A 137 10.61 10.75 3.43
C LYS A 137 11.22 11.96 4.14
N GLY A 138 11.69 11.76 5.37
CA GLY A 138 12.48 12.74 6.11
C GLY A 138 13.72 13.15 5.31
N LYS A 139 14.13 14.40 5.46
CA LYS A 139 15.38 14.92 4.87
C LYS A 139 16.59 14.31 5.53
#